data_AF-A0A3P1S3P1-F1
#
_entry.id   AF-A0A3P1S3P1-F1
#
_cell.length_a   1.000
_cell.length_b   1.000
_cell.length_c   1.000
_cell.angle_alpha   90.00
_cell.angle_beta   90.00
_cell.angle_gamma   90.00
#
_symmetry.space_group_name_H-M   'P 1'
#
loop_
_entity.id
_entity.type
_entity.pdbx_description
1 polymer ?
#
loop_
_entity_poly.entity_id
_entity_poly.type
_entity_poly.pdbx_seq_one_letter_code
_entity_poly.pdbx_strand_id
1 'polypeptide(L)'
;MLIEYEDKVFKIPDRHKVNILVNNEERNLVLSCLGNYFSKNKTVSCQIKDDDYNLLSKKEYVFLYESGSSLESNFEFKSKTLFSNTLIDFIEQNPKLFLSINDIRENMYELLTDLGVNKLKNVLSKGIEKHVEIEFHDFKVSSILEMIKINTETFTLNEKMMMYYNLLLSFSKGEQYILYLDFPIDQKVIHWIWDLPDNVMVYLDNDAIDYQTIVDWKNIQFSVIKNSTIVERLDVPDYFAAQYCYTMNSFTMKNIELQKEKNIAIFNMFKEENISFFCNFNNIKH
;
A
#
# COMPACT_ATOMS: atom_id res chain seq x y z
N MET A 1 -10.20 -14.39 -6.04
CA MET A 1 -9.40 -13.65 -7.04
C MET A 1 -8.40 -14.58 -7.70
N LEU A 2 -8.24 -14.47 -9.00
CA LEU A 2 -7.35 -15.27 -9.84
C LEU A 2 -6.36 -14.34 -10.55
N ILE A 3 -5.07 -14.65 -10.52
CA ILE A 3 -4.04 -13.98 -11.32
C ILE A 3 -3.50 -14.95 -12.36
N GLU A 4 -3.50 -14.55 -13.62
CA GLU A 4 -2.85 -15.25 -14.72
C GLU A 4 -1.65 -14.42 -15.20
N TYR A 5 -0.48 -15.04 -15.32
CA TYR A 5 0.75 -14.41 -15.78
C TYR A 5 1.58 -15.42 -16.57
N GLU A 6 1.73 -15.18 -17.88
CA GLU A 6 2.44 -16.11 -18.78
C GLU A 6 1.85 -17.53 -18.71
N ASP A 7 2.63 -18.52 -18.28
CA ASP A 7 2.23 -19.91 -18.06
C ASP A 7 1.82 -20.21 -16.61
N LYS A 8 1.82 -19.18 -15.74
CA LYS A 8 1.51 -19.29 -14.32
C LYS A 8 0.12 -18.79 -13.99
N VAL A 9 -0.48 -19.43 -12.99
CA VAL A 9 -1.81 -19.09 -12.48
C VAL A 9 -1.81 -19.19 -10.96
N PHE A 10 -2.39 -18.19 -10.30
CA PHE A 10 -2.42 -18.08 -8.86
C PHE A 10 -3.84 -17.81 -8.40
N LYS A 11 -4.39 -18.68 -7.55
CA LYS A 11 -5.57 -18.31 -6.75
C LYS A 11 -5.10 -17.57 -5.51
N ILE A 12 -5.71 -16.42 -5.22
CA ILE A 12 -5.34 -15.58 -4.08
C ILE A 12 -6.52 -15.51 -3.10
N PRO A 13 -6.25 -15.53 -1.78
CA PRO A 13 -7.27 -15.35 -0.76
C PRO A 13 -7.96 -13.98 -0.87
N ASP A 14 -9.28 -13.95 -1.03
CA ASP A 14 -10.06 -12.71 -1.18
C ASP A 14 -11.35 -12.68 -0.35
N ARG A 15 -11.56 -13.69 0.49
CA ARG A 15 -12.79 -13.81 1.30
C ARG A 15 -12.69 -13.21 2.67
N HIS A 16 -11.47 -13.09 3.20
CA HIS A 16 -11.22 -12.51 4.50
C HIS A 16 -10.62 -11.12 4.33
N LYS A 17 -10.96 -10.23 5.27
CA LYS A 17 -10.36 -8.89 5.33
C LYS A 17 -8.84 -8.98 5.46
N VAL A 18 -8.33 -9.99 6.19
CA VAL A 18 -6.92 -10.05 6.58
C VAL A 18 -6.35 -11.41 6.23
N ASN A 19 -5.28 -11.37 5.44
CA ASN A 19 -4.69 -12.55 4.83
C ASN A 19 -3.17 -12.50 4.99
N ILE A 20 -2.61 -13.41 5.78
CA ILE A 20 -1.17 -13.59 5.94
C ILE A 20 -0.66 -14.37 4.73
N LEU A 21 0.34 -13.82 4.05
CA LEU A 21 0.99 -14.45 2.90
C LEU A 21 2.38 -14.93 3.30
N VAL A 22 2.61 -16.24 3.13
CA VAL A 22 3.94 -16.84 3.34
C VAL A 22 4.95 -16.29 2.34
N ASN A 23 6.21 -16.18 2.75
CA ASN A 23 7.30 -15.77 1.88
C ASN A 23 7.73 -16.91 0.95
N ASN A 24 7.46 -16.74 -0.34
CA ASN A 24 7.91 -17.61 -1.42
C ASN A 24 7.98 -16.84 -2.75
N GLU A 25 8.50 -17.47 -3.79
CA GLU A 25 8.66 -16.85 -5.10
C GLU A 25 7.31 -16.48 -5.74
N GLU A 26 6.30 -17.33 -5.58
CA GLU A 26 4.96 -17.12 -6.13
C GLU A 26 4.28 -15.90 -5.52
N ARG A 27 4.40 -15.67 -4.21
CA ARG A 27 3.90 -14.48 -3.54
C ARG A 27 4.52 -13.21 -4.12
N ASN A 28 5.83 -13.20 -4.37
CA ASN A 28 6.50 -12.04 -4.94
C ASN A 28 6.00 -11.74 -6.38
N LEU A 29 5.76 -12.78 -7.18
CA LEU A 29 5.16 -12.64 -8.51
C LEU A 29 3.72 -12.10 -8.42
N VAL A 30 2.92 -12.60 -7.48
CA VAL A 30 1.56 -12.10 -7.22
C VAL A 30 1.56 -10.62 -6.87
N LEU A 31 2.41 -10.17 -5.95
CA LEU A 31 2.50 -8.75 -5.56
C LEU A 31 2.95 -7.88 -6.73
N SER A 32 3.91 -8.34 -7.53
CA SER A 32 4.32 -7.66 -8.76
C SER A 32 3.17 -7.53 -9.75
N CYS A 33 2.37 -8.59 -9.94
CA CYS A 33 1.20 -8.55 -10.79
C CYS A 33 0.12 -7.60 -10.29
N LEU A 34 -0.17 -7.57 -8.99
CA LEU A 34 -1.10 -6.61 -8.38
C LEU A 34 -0.64 -5.17 -8.63
N GLY A 35 0.63 -4.88 -8.32
CA GLY A 35 1.24 -3.57 -8.56
C GLY A 35 1.16 -3.16 -10.02
N ASN A 36 1.57 -4.03 -10.94
CA ASN A 36 1.61 -3.72 -12.36
C ASN A 36 0.20 -3.59 -12.97
N TYR A 37 -0.72 -4.50 -12.64
CA TYR A 37 -2.07 -4.50 -13.21
C TYR A 37 -2.85 -3.24 -12.84
N PHE A 38 -2.78 -2.82 -11.56
CA PHE A 38 -3.53 -1.68 -11.04
C PHE A 38 -2.81 -0.32 -11.22
N SER A 39 -1.49 -0.29 -11.48
CA SER A 39 -0.72 0.97 -11.64
C SER A 39 -0.87 1.72 -12.98
N LYS A 40 -1.92 1.47 -13.78
CA LYS A 40 -2.14 2.10 -15.11
C LYS A 40 -0.98 1.96 -16.12
N ASN A 41 0.05 1.17 -15.84
CA ASN A 41 1.12 0.87 -16.80
C ASN A 41 0.57 -0.05 -17.92
N LYS A 42 0.75 0.36 -19.19
CA LYS A 42 0.10 -0.27 -20.35
C LYS A 42 0.72 -1.60 -20.80
N THR A 43 1.85 -2.03 -20.23
CA THR A 43 2.69 -3.12 -20.75
C THR A 43 2.74 -4.33 -19.82
N VAL A 44 1.60 -4.77 -19.29
CA VAL A 44 1.56 -5.82 -18.26
C VAL A 44 0.89 -7.09 -18.80
N SER A 45 1.59 -8.21 -18.72
CA SER A 45 1.12 -9.55 -19.11
C SER A 45 0.20 -10.20 -18.07
N CYS A 46 0.10 -9.64 -16.86
CA CYS A 46 -0.80 -10.14 -15.83
C CYS A 46 -2.26 -9.82 -16.14
N GLN A 47 -3.15 -10.79 -15.96
CA GLN A 47 -4.60 -10.60 -15.91
C GLN A 47 -5.10 -10.94 -14.51
N ILE A 48 -5.97 -10.10 -13.95
CA ILE A 48 -6.57 -10.33 -12.63
C ILE A 48 -8.08 -10.47 -12.81
N LYS A 49 -8.62 -11.60 -12.36
CA LYS A 49 -10.02 -11.99 -12.54
C LYS A 49 -10.72 -12.28 -11.21
N ASP A 50 -12.03 -12.11 -11.19
CA ASP A 50 -12.90 -12.56 -10.10
C ASP A 50 -13.09 -14.09 -10.12
N ASP A 51 -13.98 -14.60 -9.26
CA ASP A 51 -14.31 -16.03 -9.18
C ASP A 51 -15.14 -16.52 -10.38
N ASP A 52 -15.80 -15.61 -11.10
CA ASP A 52 -16.59 -15.87 -12.32
C ASP A 52 -15.75 -15.69 -13.60
N TYR A 53 -14.43 -15.55 -13.46
CA TYR A 53 -13.45 -15.34 -14.54
C TYR A 53 -13.59 -14.01 -15.30
N ASN A 54 -14.30 -13.02 -14.75
CA ASN A 54 -14.35 -11.68 -15.32
C ASN A 54 -13.13 -10.87 -14.89
N LEU A 55 -12.60 -10.04 -15.80
CA LEU A 55 -11.49 -9.15 -15.50
C LEU A 55 -11.89 -8.09 -14.46
N LEU A 56 -11.09 -7.94 -13.41
CA LEU A 56 -11.30 -6.90 -12.41
C LEU A 56 -11.02 -5.52 -13.00
N SER A 57 -11.92 -4.58 -12.73
CA SER A 57 -11.82 -3.20 -13.20
C SER A 57 -10.63 -2.48 -12.56
N LYS A 58 -9.75 -1.93 -13.38
CA LYS A 58 -8.63 -1.07 -12.94
C LYS A 58 -9.08 0.28 -12.38
N LYS A 59 -10.38 0.59 -12.44
CA LYS A 59 -10.96 1.83 -11.89
C LYS A 59 -11.61 1.60 -10.52
N GLU A 60 -12.10 0.40 -10.27
CA GLU A 60 -12.79 0.05 -9.01
C GLU A 60 -11.80 -0.39 -7.94
N TYR A 61 -10.72 -1.05 -8.33
CA TYR A 61 -9.70 -1.56 -7.42
C TYR A 61 -8.46 -0.67 -7.40
N VAL A 62 -7.93 -0.46 -6.20
CA VAL A 62 -6.66 0.24 -5.97
C VAL A 62 -5.75 -0.66 -5.14
N PHE A 63 -4.56 -0.96 -5.66
CA PHE A 63 -3.51 -1.63 -4.91
C PHE A 63 -2.58 -0.60 -4.27
N LEU A 64 -2.47 -0.66 -2.94
CA LEU A 64 -1.63 0.22 -2.13
C LEU A 64 -0.49 -0.60 -1.54
N TYR A 65 0.73 -0.23 -1.93
CA TYR A 65 1.96 -0.78 -1.39
C TYR A 65 3.02 0.30 -1.38
N GLU A 66 3.66 0.49 -0.23
CA GLU A 66 4.84 1.35 -0.09
C GLU A 66 5.97 0.58 0.58
N SER A 67 7.10 0.49 -0.11
CA SER A 67 8.33 0.03 0.51
C SER A 67 8.86 1.15 1.39
N GLY A 68 9.13 0.90 2.68
CA GLY A 68 9.43 1.94 3.67
C GLY A 68 10.58 2.92 3.36
N SER A 69 11.35 2.70 2.29
CA SER A 69 12.45 3.56 1.84
C SER A 69 12.04 4.96 1.35
N SER A 70 10.75 5.21 1.08
CA SER A 70 10.27 6.51 0.58
C SER A 70 9.39 7.30 1.57
N LEU A 71 9.18 6.77 2.78
CA LEU A 71 8.17 7.27 3.72
C LEU A 71 8.41 8.73 4.14
N GLU A 72 9.65 9.12 4.42
CA GLU A 72 9.99 10.51 4.74
C GLU A 72 9.69 11.46 3.58
N SER A 73 9.97 11.02 2.35
CA SER A 73 9.71 11.82 1.16
C SER A 73 8.22 12.06 0.94
N ASN A 74 7.36 11.10 1.34
CA ASN A 74 5.92 11.27 1.34
C ASN A 74 5.48 12.33 2.37
N PHE A 75 6.04 12.32 3.60
CA PHE A 75 5.71 13.33 4.62
C PHE A 75 6.26 14.74 4.35
N GLU A 76 7.27 14.85 3.48
CA GLU A 76 7.77 16.11 2.93
C GLU A 76 7.07 16.52 1.62
N PHE A 77 6.04 15.77 1.21
CA PHE A 77 5.27 16.04 0.00
C PHE A 77 6.11 16.19 -1.28
N LYS A 78 7.27 15.52 -1.36
CA LYS A 78 8.14 15.63 -2.54
C LYS A 78 7.38 15.30 -3.81
N SER A 79 7.64 16.06 -4.87
CA SER A 79 7.02 15.81 -6.17
C SER A 79 7.24 14.36 -6.65
N LYS A 80 6.23 13.83 -7.34
CA LYS A 80 6.17 12.47 -7.91
C LYS A 80 6.04 11.32 -6.90
N THR A 81 5.95 11.59 -5.60
CA THR A 81 5.58 10.56 -4.63
C THR A 81 4.12 10.13 -4.84
N LEU A 82 3.79 8.87 -4.49
CA LEU A 82 2.42 8.36 -4.59
C LEU A 82 1.45 9.23 -3.80
N PHE A 83 1.85 9.60 -2.58
CA PHE A 83 1.03 10.44 -1.72
C PHE A 83 0.81 11.85 -2.29
N SER A 84 1.87 12.54 -2.74
CA SER A 84 1.70 13.86 -3.34
C SER A 84 0.80 13.82 -4.57
N ASN A 85 0.96 12.82 -5.45
CA ASN A 85 0.10 12.68 -6.62
C ASN A 85 -1.36 12.44 -6.21
N THR A 86 -1.60 11.57 -5.23
CA THR A 86 -2.95 11.28 -4.72
C THR A 86 -3.59 12.51 -4.09
N LEU A 87 -2.83 13.30 -3.33
CA LEU A 87 -3.32 14.52 -2.71
C LEU A 87 -3.61 15.63 -3.74
N ILE A 88 -2.77 15.77 -4.77
CA ILE A 88 -3.03 16.72 -5.87
C ILE A 88 -4.36 16.38 -6.55
N ASP A 89 -4.55 15.10 -6.92
CA ASP A 89 -5.80 14.64 -7.54
C ASP A 89 -7.00 14.95 -6.62
N PHE A 90 -6.86 14.71 -5.30
CA PHE A 90 -7.90 15.01 -4.32
C PHE A 90 -8.23 16.50 -4.26
N ILE A 91 -7.22 17.38 -4.24
CA ILE A 91 -7.40 18.84 -4.22
C ILE A 91 -8.12 19.32 -5.48
N GLU A 92 -7.65 18.89 -6.66
CA GLU A 92 -8.18 19.32 -7.95
C GLU A 92 -9.65 18.91 -8.14
N GLN A 93 -10.07 17.81 -7.53
CA GLN A 93 -11.45 17.32 -7.59
C GLN A 93 -12.36 17.96 -6.54
N ASN A 94 -11.79 18.60 -5.52
CA ASN A 94 -12.52 19.22 -4.42
C ASN A 94 -12.15 20.72 -4.28
N PRO A 95 -12.19 21.53 -5.35
CA PRO A 95 -11.66 22.90 -5.32
C PRO A 95 -12.35 23.79 -4.27
N LYS A 96 -13.62 23.50 -3.93
CA LYS A 96 -14.39 24.22 -2.91
C LYS A 96 -13.87 24.01 -1.48
N LEU A 97 -13.12 22.93 -1.23
CA LEU A 97 -12.50 22.66 0.08
C LEU A 97 -11.14 23.34 0.23
N PHE A 98 -10.53 23.75 -0.88
CA PHE A 98 -9.17 24.26 -0.94
C PHE A 98 -9.11 25.69 -1.51
N LEU A 99 -10.06 26.55 -1.10
CA LEU A 99 -10.16 27.93 -1.58
C LEU A 99 -8.86 28.72 -1.38
N SER A 100 -8.15 28.48 -0.27
CA SER A 100 -6.87 29.14 0.02
C SER A 100 -5.80 28.92 -1.06
N ILE A 101 -5.84 27.81 -1.81
CA ILE A 101 -4.92 27.58 -2.92
C ILE A 101 -5.18 28.58 -4.05
N ASN A 102 -6.45 28.86 -4.34
CA ASN A 102 -6.82 29.88 -5.32
C ASN A 102 -6.54 31.28 -4.79
N ASP A 103 -6.76 31.54 -3.50
CA ASP A 103 -6.42 32.83 -2.89
C ASP A 103 -4.91 33.11 -2.99
N ILE A 104 -4.05 32.12 -2.76
CA ILE A 104 -2.59 32.28 -2.94
C ILE A 104 -2.28 32.62 -4.40
N ARG A 105 -2.93 31.97 -5.38
CA ARG A 105 -2.73 32.28 -6.80
C ARG A 105 -3.11 33.72 -7.13
N GLU A 106 -4.28 34.17 -6.68
CA GLU A 106 -4.76 35.51 -6.95
C GLU A 106 -3.88 36.57 -6.28
N ASN A 107 -3.53 36.37 -5.01
CA ASN A 107 -2.67 37.30 -4.25
C ASN A 107 -1.23 37.36 -4.79
N MET A 108 -0.72 36.30 -5.41
CA MET A 108 0.60 36.31 -6.06
C MET A 108 0.68 37.33 -7.21
N TYR A 109 -0.43 37.62 -7.89
CA TYR A 109 -0.43 38.66 -8.93
C TYR A 109 -0.24 40.06 -8.35
N GLU A 110 -0.64 40.29 -7.09
CA GLU A 110 -0.44 41.59 -6.42
C GLU A 110 1.05 41.92 -6.26
N LEU A 111 1.92 40.91 -6.11
CA LEU A 111 3.37 41.09 -6.03
C LEU A 111 3.96 41.82 -7.24
N LEU A 112 3.35 41.70 -8.44
CA LEU A 112 3.83 42.41 -9.64
C LEU A 112 3.72 43.93 -9.51
N THR A 113 2.87 44.40 -8.60
CA THR A 113 2.62 45.81 -8.33
C THR A 113 3.43 46.35 -7.14
N ASP A 114 4.13 45.48 -6.41
CA ASP A 114 4.93 45.87 -5.25
C ASP A 114 6.06 46.82 -5.62
N LEU A 115 6.37 47.73 -4.70
CA LEU A 115 7.48 48.67 -4.83
C LEU A 115 8.82 47.95 -5.08
N GLY A 116 9.03 46.80 -4.44
CA GLY A 116 10.23 45.98 -4.62
C GLY A 116 10.38 45.48 -6.05
N VAL A 117 9.31 44.94 -6.63
CA VAL A 117 9.31 44.43 -8.01
C VAL A 117 9.45 45.57 -9.02
N ASN A 118 8.83 46.72 -8.77
CA ASN A 118 9.02 47.91 -9.60
C ASN A 118 10.47 48.41 -9.57
N LYS A 119 11.13 48.41 -8.40
CA LYS A 119 12.57 48.71 -8.30
C LYS A 119 13.41 47.69 -9.08
N LEU A 120 13.07 46.41 -9.02
CA LEU A 120 13.75 45.37 -9.80
C LEU A 120 13.61 45.61 -11.32
N LYS A 121 12.39 45.91 -11.81
CA LYS A 121 12.14 46.28 -13.22
C LYS A 121 13.02 47.45 -13.66
N ASN A 122 13.14 48.48 -12.82
CA ASN A 122 13.99 49.64 -13.11
C ASN A 122 15.48 49.29 -13.20
N VAL A 123 15.96 48.41 -12.31
CA VAL A 123 17.34 47.91 -12.35
C VAL A 123 17.59 47.10 -13.62
N LEU A 124 16.67 46.19 -13.97
CA LEU A 124 16.78 45.37 -15.18
C LEU A 124 16.73 46.18 -16.47
N SER A 125 15.97 47.28 -16.48
CA SER A 125 15.84 48.18 -17.65
C SER A 125 17.03 49.12 -17.83
N LYS A 126 18.00 49.12 -16.91
CA LYS A 126 19.11 50.08 -16.94
C LYS A 126 20.01 49.87 -18.16
N GLY A 127 20.06 50.88 -19.04
CA GLY A 127 20.87 50.84 -20.26
C GLY A 127 20.23 50.07 -21.42
N ILE A 128 18.95 49.73 -21.32
CA ILE A 128 18.17 49.06 -22.37
C ILE A 128 17.02 49.98 -22.78
N GLU A 129 16.86 50.26 -24.07
CA GLU A 129 15.77 51.09 -24.60
C GLU A 129 14.43 50.33 -24.75
N LYS A 130 14.33 49.15 -24.13
CA LYS A 130 13.13 48.29 -24.21
C LYS A 130 12.45 48.22 -22.85
N HIS A 131 11.12 48.13 -22.87
CA HIS A 131 10.32 47.85 -21.68
C HIS A 131 10.60 46.43 -21.18
N VAL A 132 10.96 46.29 -19.90
CA VAL A 132 11.10 45.00 -19.23
C VAL A 132 9.79 44.66 -18.52
N GLU A 133 9.14 43.60 -18.99
CA GLU A 133 7.95 43.03 -18.35
C GLU A 133 8.35 41.84 -17.47
N ILE A 134 7.71 41.72 -16.31
CA ILE A 134 7.82 40.56 -15.42
C ILE A 134 6.42 39.98 -15.32
N GLU A 135 6.30 38.70 -15.66
CA GLU A 135 5.05 37.96 -15.63
C GLU A 135 5.16 36.80 -14.64
N PHE A 136 4.08 36.52 -13.91
CA PHE A 136 3.95 35.26 -13.17
C PHE A 136 3.14 34.28 -14.01
N HIS A 137 3.68 33.08 -14.17
CA HIS A 137 2.91 31.94 -14.65
C HIS A 137 2.22 31.26 -13.46
N ASP A 138 1.07 30.64 -13.73
CA ASP A 138 0.37 29.84 -12.72
C ASP A 138 1.29 28.73 -12.19
N PHE A 139 1.24 28.47 -10.88
CA PHE A 139 2.03 27.43 -10.24
C PHE A 139 1.18 26.17 -9.99
N LYS A 140 1.86 25.04 -10.08
CA LYS A 140 1.26 23.72 -9.85
C LYS A 140 0.94 23.57 -8.36
N VAL A 141 -0.16 22.88 -8.04
CA VAL A 141 -0.51 22.53 -6.65
C VAL A 141 0.65 21.80 -5.96
N SER A 142 1.37 20.94 -6.69
CA SER A 142 2.57 20.26 -6.20
C SER A 142 3.60 21.22 -5.60
N SER A 143 3.79 22.40 -6.19
CA SER A 143 4.78 23.38 -5.73
C SER A 143 4.39 24.04 -4.40
N ILE A 144 3.09 24.13 -4.11
CA ILE A 144 2.59 24.57 -2.80
C ILE A 144 2.80 23.47 -1.77
N LEU A 145 2.44 22.23 -2.13
CA LEU A 145 2.54 21.09 -1.22
C LEU A 145 3.97 20.84 -0.76
N GLU A 146 4.95 21.02 -1.65
CA GLU A 146 6.39 20.92 -1.33
C GLU A 146 6.86 21.96 -0.29
N MET A 147 6.07 22.99 0.01
CA MET A 147 6.36 23.95 1.09
C MET A 147 5.88 23.47 2.47
N ILE A 148 5.09 22.40 2.51
CA ILE A 148 4.50 21.84 3.71
C ILE A 148 5.30 20.59 4.11
N LYS A 149 5.36 20.31 5.41
CA LYS A 149 5.87 19.02 5.91
C LYS A 149 5.05 18.54 7.11
N ILE A 150 4.83 17.24 7.19
CA ILE A 150 4.29 16.60 8.40
C ILE A 150 5.46 16.32 9.34
N ASN A 151 5.49 16.96 10.51
CA ASN A 151 6.50 16.64 11.51
C ASN A 151 6.20 15.25 12.11
N THR A 152 7.08 14.28 11.84
CA THR A 152 6.94 12.91 12.31
C THR A 152 8.03 12.48 13.30
N GLU A 153 8.83 13.40 13.83
CA GLU A 153 10.00 13.08 14.67
C GLU A 153 9.66 12.26 15.92
N THR A 154 8.48 12.46 16.52
CA THR A 154 8.05 11.81 17.76
C THR A 154 7.34 10.48 17.55
N PHE A 155 7.08 10.06 16.30
CA PHE A 155 6.29 8.88 15.99
C PHE A 155 7.16 7.66 15.69
N THR A 156 6.69 6.49 16.10
CA THR A 156 7.30 5.20 15.74
C THR A 156 7.10 4.90 14.25
N LEU A 157 7.88 3.96 13.70
CA LEU A 157 7.71 3.52 12.30
C LEU A 157 6.30 3.02 12.01
N ASN A 158 5.72 2.20 12.90
CA ASN A 158 4.36 1.68 12.75
C ASN A 158 3.33 2.80 12.69
N GLU A 159 3.44 3.80 13.57
CA GLU A 159 2.54 4.97 13.55
C GLU A 159 2.66 5.77 12.26
N LYS A 160 3.89 5.98 11.78
CA LYS A 160 4.14 6.64 10.49
C LYS A 160 3.50 5.86 9.34
N MET A 161 3.69 4.54 9.27
CA MET A 161 3.09 3.71 8.22
C MET A 161 1.56 3.73 8.29
N MET A 162 0.98 3.63 9.49
CA MET A 162 -0.47 3.72 9.70
C MET A 162 -1.03 5.08 9.25
N MET A 163 -0.36 6.18 9.64
CA MET A 163 -0.73 7.54 9.21
C MET A 163 -0.71 7.65 7.67
N TYR A 164 0.35 7.15 7.05
CA TYR A 164 0.52 7.16 5.60
C TYR A 164 -0.61 6.41 4.89
N TYR A 165 -0.90 5.18 5.29
CA TYR A 165 -1.97 4.38 4.68
C TYR A 165 -3.36 4.95 4.95
N ASN A 166 -3.63 5.51 6.14
CA ASN A 166 -4.88 6.21 6.41
C ASN A 166 -5.10 7.38 5.44
N LEU A 167 -4.05 8.16 5.18
CA LEU A 167 -4.12 9.26 4.24
C LEU A 167 -4.34 8.77 2.80
N LEU A 168 -3.62 7.73 2.37
CA LEU A 168 -3.81 7.14 1.04
C LEU A 168 -5.24 6.60 0.87
N LEU A 169 -5.76 5.84 1.82
CA LEU A 169 -7.12 5.31 1.78
C LEU A 169 -8.18 6.43 1.76
N SER A 170 -7.91 7.57 2.40
CA SER A 170 -8.82 8.71 2.44
C SER A 170 -8.85 9.52 1.14
N PHE A 171 -7.71 9.60 0.45
CA PHE A 171 -7.55 10.45 -0.74
C PHE A 171 -7.63 9.69 -2.06
N SER A 172 -7.32 8.39 -2.05
CA SER A 172 -7.42 7.56 -3.24
C SER A 172 -8.88 7.33 -3.62
N LYS A 173 -9.08 7.10 -4.92
CA LYS A 173 -10.39 6.79 -5.50
C LYS A 173 -10.43 5.32 -5.88
N GLY A 174 -11.01 4.51 -5.02
CA GLY A 174 -11.33 3.11 -5.25
C GLY A 174 -12.63 2.74 -4.59
N GLU A 175 -13.36 1.83 -5.21
CA GLU A 175 -14.48 1.13 -4.56
C GLU A 175 -13.97 0.01 -3.67
N GLN A 176 -12.82 -0.57 -4.02
CA GLN A 176 -12.15 -1.65 -3.29
C GLN A 176 -10.65 -1.38 -3.19
N TYR A 177 -10.08 -1.63 -2.01
CA TYR A 177 -8.66 -1.42 -1.74
C TYR A 177 -7.98 -2.74 -1.40
N ILE A 178 -6.79 -2.92 -1.96
CA ILE A 178 -5.91 -4.05 -1.66
C ILE A 178 -4.63 -3.46 -1.06
N LEU A 179 -4.39 -3.72 0.22
CA LEU A 179 -3.27 -3.21 0.97
C LEU A 179 -2.26 -4.32 1.22
N TYR A 180 -0.98 -4.12 0.90
CA TYR A 180 0.09 -5.05 1.29
C TYR A 180 1.01 -4.43 2.33
N LEU A 181 1.21 -5.12 3.46
CA LEU A 181 1.99 -4.66 4.60
C LEU A 181 3.18 -5.58 4.87
N ASP A 182 4.39 -5.03 4.81
CA ASP A 182 5.66 -5.71 5.06
C ASP A 182 6.50 -5.07 6.19
N PHE A 183 5.93 -4.12 6.93
CA PHE A 183 6.54 -3.51 8.12
C PHE A 183 6.14 -4.28 9.39
N PRO A 184 6.84 -4.11 10.54
CA PRO A 184 6.54 -4.87 11.75
C PRO A 184 5.07 -4.84 12.17
N ILE A 185 4.41 -6.00 12.20
CA ILE A 185 3.00 -6.17 12.54
C ILE A 185 2.88 -6.72 13.95
N ASP A 186 2.43 -5.87 14.87
CA ASP A 186 2.09 -6.21 16.24
C ASP A 186 0.55 -6.16 16.45
N GLN A 187 0.10 -6.40 17.68
CA GLN A 187 -1.32 -6.31 18.03
C GLN A 187 -1.93 -4.92 17.75
N LYS A 188 -1.16 -3.83 17.84
CA LYS A 188 -1.67 -2.47 17.57
C LYS A 188 -1.96 -2.29 16.08
N VAL A 189 -1.09 -2.80 15.20
CA VAL A 189 -1.29 -2.81 13.75
C VAL A 189 -2.51 -3.65 13.38
N ILE A 190 -2.65 -4.84 13.99
CA ILE A 190 -3.83 -5.70 13.81
C ILE A 190 -5.12 -4.97 14.19
N HIS A 191 -5.20 -4.34 15.36
CA HIS A 191 -6.39 -3.57 15.74
C HIS A 191 -6.69 -2.43 14.75
N TRP A 192 -5.66 -1.70 14.30
CA TRP A 192 -5.84 -0.65 13.31
C TRP A 192 -6.43 -1.18 12.00
N ILE A 193 -5.96 -2.34 11.51
CA ILE A 193 -6.52 -2.95 10.29
C ILE A 193 -8.01 -3.26 10.48
N TRP A 194 -8.43 -3.61 11.70
CA TRP A 194 -9.82 -4.02 11.96
C TRP A 194 -10.74 -2.80 11.88
N ASP A 195 -10.23 -1.64 12.29
CA ASP A 195 -10.89 -0.34 12.20
C ASP A 195 -10.93 0.26 10.78
N LEU A 196 -10.20 -0.32 9.80
CA LEU A 196 -10.28 0.12 8.41
C LEU A 196 -11.68 -0.13 7.81
N PRO A 197 -12.08 0.59 6.75
CA PRO A 197 -13.33 0.32 6.05
C PRO A 197 -13.45 -1.12 5.52
N ASP A 198 -14.68 -1.62 5.38
CA ASP A 198 -14.96 -3.02 4.96
C ASP A 198 -14.51 -3.34 3.53
N ASN A 199 -14.39 -2.32 2.68
CA ASN A 199 -13.89 -2.45 1.31
C ASN A 199 -12.35 -2.50 1.22
N VAL A 200 -11.65 -2.62 2.35
CA VAL A 200 -10.20 -2.76 2.40
C VAL A 200 -9.82 -4.20 2.72
N MET A 201 -9.20 -4.88 1.77
CA MET A 201 -8.56 -6.17 1.95
C MET A 201 -7.06 -5.98 2.22
N VAL A 202 -6.54 -6.69 3.22
CA VAL A 202 -5.17 -6.54 3.70
C VAL A 202 -4.41 -7.86 3.57
N TYR A 203 -3.28 -7.78 2.90
CA TYR A 203 -2.26 -8.81 2.82
C TYR A 203 -1.09 -8.48 3.75
N LEU A 204 -0.71 -9.43 4.60
CA LEU A 204 0.36 -9.28 5.57
C LEU A 204 1.55 -10.16 5.18
N ASP A 205 2.76 -9.62 5.20
CA ASP A 205 3.97 -10.43 5.09
C ASP A 205 4.14 -11.27 6.37
N ASN A 206 4.16 -12.61 6.23
CA ASN A 206 4.38 -13.50 7.36
C ASN A 206 5.69 -13.20 8.11
N ASP A 207 6.74 -12.75 7.41
CA ASP A 207 8.03 -12.47 8.05
C ASP A 207 8.03 -11.20 8.90
N ALA A 208 7.05 -10.32 8.69
CA ALA A 208 6.92 -9.07 9.42
C ALA A 208 6.03 -9.20 10.67
N ILE A 209 5.40 -10.36 10.89
CA ILE A 209 4.47 -10.58 12.00
C ILE A 209 5.21 -10.94 13.29
N ASP A 210 5.01 -10.13 14.33
CA ASP A 210 5.36 -10.49 15.70
C ASP A 210 4.26 -11.37 16.31
N TYR A 211 4.29 -12.65 15.93
CA TYR A 211 3.30 -13.65 16.30
C TYR A 211 3.21 -13.92 17.82
N GLN A 212 4.15 -13.41 18.62
CA GLN A 212 4.09 -13.53 20.09
C GLN A 212 3.20 -12.47 20.72
N THR A 213 3.01 -11.33 20.04
CA THR A 213 2.21 -10.22 20.55
C THR A 213 0.75 -10.30 20.17
N ILE A 214 0.42 -11.04 19.10
CA ILE A 214 -0.94 -11.14 18.59
C ILE A 214 -1.77 -12.11 19.45
N VAL A 215 -2.83 -11.59 20.05
CA VAL A 215 -3.74 -12.33 20.94
C VAL A 215 -5.04 -12.74 20.26
N ASP A 216 -5.45 -12.04 19.21
CA ASP A 216 -6.67 -12.34 18.46
C ASP A 216 -6.33 -12.71 17.02
N TRP A 217 -6.39 -14.01 16.74
CA TRP A 217 -6.16 -14.59 15.42
C TRP A 217 -7.46 -14.86 14.66
N LYS A 218 -8.61 -14.54 15.26
CA LYS A 218 -9.91 -14.84 14.68
C LYS A 218 -10.11 -14.06 13.38
N ASN A 219 -10.67 -14.74 12.38
CA ASN A 219 -10.95 -14.17 11.04
C ASN A 219 -9.69 -13.76 10.25
N ILE A 220 -8.50 -14.18 10.70
CA ILE A 220 -7.27 -14.06 9.93
C ILE A 220 -7.10 -15.35 9.12
N GLN A 221 -6.90 -15.20 7.81
CA GLN A 221 -6.57 -16.32 6.93
C GLN A 221 -5.06 -16.39 6.74
N PHE A 222 -4.48 -17.57 6.85
CA PHE A 222 -3.08 -17.84 6.56
C PHE A 222 -2.95 -18.57 5.23
N SER A 223 -2.12 -18.06 4.32
CA SER A 223 -2.09 -18.52 2.93
C SER A 223 -0.69 -18.84 2.43
N VAL A 224 -0.56 -20.04 1.86
CA VAL A 224 0.58 -20.47 1.06
C VAL A 224 0.14 -20.47 -0.40
N ILE A 225 0.57 -19.47 -1.15
CA ILE A 225 0.22 -19.34 -2.58
C ILE A 225 1.21 -20.17 -3.40
N LYS A 226 0.70 -20.91 -4.38
CA LYS A 226 1.46 -21.71 -5.34
C LYS A 226 0.99 -21.42 -6.76
N ASN A 227 1.77 -21.85 -7.75
CA ASN A 227 1.39 -21.81 -9.17
C ASN A 227 0.30 -22.87 -9.44
N SER A 228 -0.92 -22.60 -8.99
CA SER A 228 -2.06 -23.50 -9.14
C SER A 228 -3.39 -22.77 -9.00
N THR A 229 -4.41 -23.28 -9.71
CA THR A 229 -5.82 -22.95 -9.48
C THR A 229 -6.45 -23.78 -8.37
N ILE A 230 -5.82 -24.89 -7.97
CA ILE A 230 -6.31 -25.79 -6.93
C ILE A 230 -5.99 -25.18 -5.58
N VAL A 231 -7.02 -25.07 -4.74
CA VAL A 231 -6.92 -24.55 -3.38
C VAL A 231 -7.46 -25.57 -2.40
N GLU A 232 -6.65 -25.95 -1.43
CA GLU A 232 -7.09 -26.66 -0.25
C GLU A 232 -7.40 -25.66 0.86
N ARG A 233 -8.62 -25.75 1.42
CA ARG A 233 -9.09 -24.89 2.50
C ARG A 233 -9.10 -25.68 3.79
N LEU A 234 -8.40 -25.19 4.80
CA LEU A 234 -8.25 -25.85 6.09
C LEU A 234 -8.86 -24.96 7.17
N ASP A 235 -9.67 -25.54 8.05
CA ASP A 235 -10.10 -24.87 9.27
C ASP A 235 -9.17 -25.30 10.41
N VAL A 236 -8.46 -24.34 10.97
CA VAL A 236 -7.41 -24.57 11.97
C VAL A 236 -7.81 -23.88 13.27
N PRO A 237 -7.67 -24.53 14.43
CA PRO A 237 -7.88 -23.84 15.71
C PRO A 237 -6.96 -22.62 15.84
N ASP A 238 -7.53 -21.48 16.26
CA ASP A 238 -6.85 -20.19 16.38
C ASP A 238 -5.56 -20.22 17.23
N TYR A 239 -5.52 -21.06 18.27
CA TYR A 239 -4.33 -21.23 19.11
C TYR A 239 -3.11 -21.83 18.38
N PHE A 240 -3.27 -22.40 17.17
CA PHE A 240 -2.16 -22.84 16.32
C PHE A 240 -1.60 -21.73 15.43
N ALA A 241 -2.26 -20.58 15.31
CA ALA A 241 -1.90 -19.53 14.36
C ALA A 241 -0.45 -19.06 14.52
N ALA A 242 -0.04 -18.72 15.75
CA ALA A 242 1.33 -18.31 16.03
C ALA A 242 2.36 -19.40 15.64
N GLN A 243 2.02 -20.68 15.81
CA GLN A 243 2.90 -21.78 15.41
C GLN A 243 3.02 -21.90 13.88
N TYR A 244 1.93 -21.67 13.14
CA TYR A 244 1.95 -21.67 11.67
C TYR A 244 2.81 -20.51 11.16
N CYS A 245 2.58 -19.30 11.66
CA CYS A 245 3.37 -18.12 11.30
C CYS A 245 4.87 -18.32 11.60
N TYR A 246 5.19 -18.84 12.79
CA TYR A 246 6.57 -19.18 13.17
C TYR A 246 7.21 -20.21 12.24
N THR A 247 6.50 -21.30 11.96
CA THR A 247 7.02 -22.42 11.16
C THR A 247 7.30 -21.99 9.73
N MET A 248 6.41 -21.17 9.18
CA MET A 248 6.46 -20.69 7.80
C MET A 248 7.16 -19.33 7.66
N ASN A 249 7.82 -18.85 8.71
CA ASN A 249 8.74 -17.73 8.62
C ASN A 249 9.96 -18.15 7.79
N SER A 250 10.46 -17.27 6.92
CA SER A 250 11.60 -17.57 6.03
C SER A 250 12.82 -18.11 6.76
N PHE A 251 13.13 -17.56 7.94
CA PHE A 251 14.27 -18.02 8.74
C PHE A 251 14.05 -19.45 9.23
N THR A 252 12.85 -19.75 9.76
CA THR A 252 12.51 -21.09 10.25
C THR A 252 12.47 -22.11 9.12
N MET A 253 11.86 -21.77 7.98
CA MET A 253 11.78 -22.64 6.80
C MET A 253 13.18 -23.01 6.28
N LYS A 254 14.10 -22.04 6.21
CA LYS A 254 15.51 -22.30 5.82
C LYS A 254 16.26 -23.24 6.76
N ASN A 255 15.79 -23.34 8.01
CA ASN A 255 16.41 -24.14 9.06
C ASN A 255 15.46 -25.23 9.59
N ILE A 256 14.54 -25.72 8.75
CA ILE A 256 13.45 -26.60 9.18
C ILE A 256 13.95 -27.91 9.80
N GLU A 257 15.10 -28.42 9.33
CA GLU A 257 15.74 -29.64 9.85
C GLU A 257 16.20 -29.53 11.31
N LEU A 258 16.40 -28.30 11.80
CA LEU A 258 16.79 -28.01 13.18
C LEU A 258 15.59 -27.81 14.12
N GLN A 259 14.36 -27.89 13.59
CA GLN A 259 13.13 -27.63 14.33
C GLN A 259 12.59 -28.89 15.01
N LYS A 260 11.69 -28.69 15.98
CA LYS A 260 10.95 -29.78 16.62
C LYS A 260 10.06 -30.49 15.59
N GLU A 261 9.83 -31.79 15.78
CA GLU A 261 9.01 -32.64 14.89
C GLU A 261 7.64 -32.01 14.56
N LYS A 262 7.00 -31.37 15.54
CA LYS A 262 5.71 -30.69 15.33
C LYS A 262 5.76 -29.57 14.29
N ASN A 263 6.87 -28.83 14.19
CA ASN A 263 7.03 -27.76 13.21
C ASN A 263 7.39 -28.35 11.84
N ILE A 264 8.22 -29.40 11.82
CA ILE A 264 8.52 -30.16 10.60
C ILE A 264 7.23 -30.73 10.00
N ALA A 265 6.33 -31.26 10.84
CA ALA A 265 5.04 -31.78 10.41
C ALA A 265 4.17 -30.67 9.76
N ILE A 266 4.04 -29.51 10.40
CA ILE A 266 3.31 -28.35 9.83
C ILE A 266 3.92 -27.92 8.49
N PHE A 267 5.25 -27.78 8.41
CA PHE A 267 5.92 -27.42 7.17
C PHE A 267 5.63 -28.41 6.04
N ASN A 268 5.68 -29.71 6.35
CA ASN A 268 5.43 -30.77 5.36
C ASN A 268 3.99 -30.79 4.85
N MET A 269 3.00 -30.26 5.60
CA MET A 269 1.63 -30.10 5.11
C MET A 269 1.57 -29.20 3.88
N PHE A 270 2.47 -28.22 3.78
CA PHE A 270 2.48 -27.20 2.71
C PHE A 270 3.51 -27.48 1.61
N LYS A 271 4.08 -28.69 1.58
CA LYS A 271 5.15 -29.06 0.65
C LYS A 271 4.64 -29.35 -0.77
N GLU A 272 3.37 -29.72 -0.92
CA GLU A 272 2.78 -29.98 -2.23
C GLU A 272 2.86 -28.73 -3.12
N GLU A 273 3.48 -28.87 -4.29
CA GLU A 273 3.79 -27.72 -5.17
C GLU A 273 2.60 -27.31 -6.03
N ASN A 274 1.64 -28.22 -6.23
CA ASN A 274 0.51 -28.04 -7.15
C ASN A 274 -0.79 -27.60 -6.45
N ILE A 275 -0.74 -27.28 -5.15
CA ILE A 275 -1.90 -26.89 -4.36
C ILE A 275 -1.56 -25.65 -3.55
N SER A 276 -2.40 -24.61 -3.67
CA SER A 276 -2.35 -23.48 -2.73
C SER A 276 -3.15 -23.82 -1.47
N PHE A 277 -2.71 -23.35 -0.31
CA PHE A 277 -3.36 -23.67 0.97
C PHE A 277 -3.88 -22.40 1.63
N PHE A 278 -5.18 -22.36 1.94
CA PHE A 278 -5.82 -21.27 2.68
C PHE A 278 -6.34 -21.80 4.01
N CYS A 279 -5.67 -21.44 5.10
CA CYS A 279 -5.99 -21.86 6.46
C CYS A 279 -6.78 -20.76 7.17
N ASN A 280 -8.01 -21.04 7.62
CA ASN A 280 -8.78 -20.12 8.43
C ASN A 280 -8.56 -20.42 9.90
N PHE A 281 -8.15 -19.42 10.67
CA PHE A 281 -8.05 -19.54 12.11
C PHE A 281 -9.40 -19.27 12.77
N ASN A 282 -9.98 -20.34 13.31
CA ASN A 282 -11.30 -20.34 13.91
C ASN A 282 -11.23 -20.76 15.39
N ASN A 283 -12.13 -20.22 16.20
CA ASN A 283 -12.32 -20.67 17.57
C ASN A 283 -13.11 -22.00 17.54
N ILE A 284 -12.39 -23.09 17.29
CA ILE A 284 -12.94 -24.44 17.31
C ILE A 284 -12.93 -24.90 18.77
N LYS A 285 -14.11 -24.88 19.41
CA LYS A 285 -14.30 -25.45 20.75
C LYS A 285 -14.10 -26.96 20.67
N HIS A 286 -13.26 -27.51 21.55
CA HIS A 286 -13.20 -28.95 21.85
C HIS A 286 -14.46 -29.39 22.61
#